data_AF-A0A1V0NHJ0-F1
#
_entry.id   AF-A0A1V0NHJ0-F1
#
_cell.length_a   1.000
_cell.length_b   1.000
_cell.length_c   1.000
_cell.angle_alpha   90.00
_cell.angle_beta   90.00
_cell.angle_gamma   90.00
#
_symmetry.space_group_name_H-M   'P 1'
#
loop_
_entity.id
_entity.type
_entity.pdbx_description
1 polymer ?
#
loop_
_entity_poly.entity_id
_entity_poly.type
_entity_poly.pdbx_seq_one_letter_code
_entity_poly.pdbx_strand_id
1 'polypeptide(L)' 'MNKPIIEVIYPTHGTQSGAQVQFDPSTHTWTVWNKRGLERTFRNVTSYVRYMTKG' A
#
# COMPACT_ATOMS: atom_id res chain seq x y z
N MET A 1 16.62 15.55 -4.97
CA MET A 1 16.18 14.56 -5.97
C MET A 1 14.70 14.28 -5.72
N ASN A 2 13.81 14.86 -6.54
CA ASN A 2 12.36 14.70 -6.38
C ASN A 2 11.97 13.33 -6.95
N LYS A 3 11.84 12.32 -6.09
CA LYS A 3 11.35 11.00 -6.52
C LYS A 3 9.87 11.14 -6.88
N PRO A 4 9.41 10.67 -8.06
CA PRO A 4 7.99 10.64 -8.37
C PRO A 4 7.32 9.65 -7.41
N ILE A 5 6.55 10.17 -6.46
CA ILE A 5 5.68 9.37 -5.62
C ILE A 5 4.39 9.16 -6.42
N ILE A 6 4.12 7.92 -6.80
CA ILE A 6 2.83 7.56 -7.40
C ILE A 6 1.89 7.25 -6.24
N GLU A 7 1.02 8.19 -5.91
CA GLU A 7 -0.09 7.97 -4.97
C GLU A 7 -1.18 7.20 -5.71
N VAL A 8 -1.26 5.89 -5.47
CA VAL A 8 -2.32 5.07 -6.06
C VAL A 8 -3.38 4.86 -5.00
N ILE A 9 -4.49 5.59 -5.11
CA ILE A 9 -5.67 5.39 -4.26
C ILE A 9 -6.50 4.27 -4.92
N TYR A 10 -6.18 3.02 -4.59
CA TYR A 10 -7.09 1.93 -4.93
C TYR A 10 -8.35 2.02 -4.03
N PRO A 11 -9.57 1.82 -4.55
CA PRO A 11 -10.73 1.61 -3.71
C PRO A 11 -10.52 0.30 -2.96
N THR A 12 -10.14 0.41 -1.70
CA THR A 12 -9.95 -0.74 -0.84
C THR A 12 -11.32 -1.18 -0.32
N HIS A 13 -11.65 -2.46 -0.51
CA HIS A 13 -12.90 -3.06 -0.05
C HIS A 13 -12.68 -3.74 1.32
N GLY A 14 -13.73 -3.88 2.13
CA GLY A 14 -13.65 -4.60 3.41
C GLY A 14 -12.88 -3.86 4.52
N THR A 15 -12.18 -4.60 5.38
CA THR A 15 -11.47 -4.05 6.57
C THR A 15 -10.36 -3.05 6.22
N GLN A 16 -9.87 -3.08 4.97
CA GLN A 16 -8.84 -2.18 4.47
C GLN A 16 -9.41 -0.90 3.84
N SER A 17 -10.73 -0.68 3.88
CA SER A 17 -11.39 0.48 3.29
C SER A 17 -10.85 1.81 3.81
N GLY A 18 -10.39 2.67 2.89
CA GLY A 18 -9.79 3.96 3.21
C GLY A 18 -8.29 3.91 3.52
N ALA A 19 -7.62 2.77 3.31
CA ALA A 19 -6.18 2.67 3.36
C ALA A 19 -5.54 3.32 2.10
N GLN A 20 -4.42 4.01 2.30
CA GLN A 20 -3.58 4.55 1.23
C GLN A 20 -2.40 3.62 0.98
N VAL A 21 -1.95 3.54 -0.26
CA VAL A 21 -0.77 2.75 -0.63
C VAL A 21 0.22 3.58 -1.43
N GLN A 22 1.50 3.35 -1.17
CA GLN A 22 2.62 3.91 -1.93
C GLN A 22 3.52 2.77 -2.37
N PHE A 23 3.96 2.82 -3.62
CA PHE A 23 4.99 1.95 -4.15
C PHE A 23 6.30 2.72 -4.32
N ASP A 24 7.38 2.20 -3.72
CA ASP A 24 8.75 2.67 -3.97
C ASP A 24 9.46 1.72 -4.94
N PRO A 25 9.72 2.14 -6.19
CA PRO A 25 10.39 1.30 -7.18
C PRO A 25 11.87 1.08 -6.87
N SER A 26 12.52 1.96 -6.10
CA SER A 26 13.93 1.80 -5.77
C SER A 26 14.19 0.65 -4.81
N THR A 27 13.20 0.31 -3.99
CA THR A 27 13.27 -0.77 -2.99
C THR A 27 12.25 -1.89 -3.25
N HIS A 28 11.48 -1.80 -4.35
CA HIS A 28 10.38 -2.71 -4.68
C HIS A 28 9.42 -2.93 -3.50
N THR A 29 9.09 -1.84 -2.80
CA THR A 29 8.37 -1.90 -1.53
C THR A 29 7.00 -1.23 -1.65
N TRP A 30 5.98 -1.91 -1.14
CA TRP A 30 4.61 -1.43 -0.99
C TRP A 30 4.37 -1.08 0.47
N THR A 31 3.98 0.15 0.73
CA THR A 31 3.67 0.63 2.08
C THR A 31 2.20 0.99 2.16
N VAL A 32 1.51 0.48 3.18
CA VAL A 32 0.07 0.69 3.39
C VAL A 32 -0.11 1.51 4.67
N TRP A 33 -0.89 2.58 4.58
CA TRP A 33 -1.31 3.41 5.71
C TRP A 33 -2.81 3.34 5.88
N ASN A 34 -3.27 3.22 7.12
CA ASN A 34 -4.67 3.36 7.48
C ASN A 34 -4.90 4.64 8.28
N LYS A 35 -6.13 4.85 8.76
CA LYS A 35 -6.51 6.01 9.58
C LYS A 35 -5.72 6.13 10.89
N ARG A 36 -4.98 5.10 11.31
CA ARG A 36 -4.13 5.06 12.51
C ARG A 36 -2.63 5.24 12.19
N GLY A 37 -2.25 5.38 10.92
CA GLY A 37 -0.87 5.56 10.48
C GLY A 37 -0.35 4.39 9.64
N LEU A 38 0.97 4.15 9.69
CA LEU A 38 1.62 3.06 8.97
C LEU A 38 1.10 1.71 9.47
N GLU A 39 0.47 0.93 8.59
CA GLU A 39 -0.05 -0.38 8.96
C GLU A 39 0.95 -1.49 8.64
N ARG A 40 1.49 -1.52 7.41
CA ARG A 40 2.40 -2.59 6.99
C ARG A 40 3.22 -2.23 5.75
N THR A 41 4.32 -2.96 5.58
CA THR A 41 5.24 -2.86 4.44
C THR A 41 5.44 -4.24 3.81
N PHE A 42 5.46 -4.30 2.47
CA PHE A 42 5.61 -5.54 1.70
C PHE A 42 6.68 -5.37 0.62
N ARG A 43 7.57 -6.35 0.49
CA ARG A 43 8.55 -6.42 -0.63
C ARG A 43 8.09 -7.29 -1.80
N ASN A 44 6.85 -7.78 -1.76
CA ASN A 44 6.29 -8.68 -2.73
C ASN A 44 4.86 -8.25 -3.08
N VAL A 45 4.59 -8.02 -4.36
CA VAL A 45 3.27 -7.58 -4.86
C VAL A 45 2.16 -8.59 -4.56
N THR A 46 2.46 -9.88 -4.58
CA THR A 46 1.49 -10.95 -4.24
C THR A 46 1.08 -10.87 -2.78
N SER A 47 2.04 -10.64 -1.88
CA SER A 47 1.75 -10.48 -0.45
C SER A 47 0.93 -9.23 -0.17
N TYR A 48 1.26 -8.12 -0.85
CA TYR A 48 0.48 -6.88 -0.81
C TYR A 48 -0.96 -7.12 -1.30
N VAL A 49 -1.15 -7.66 -2.50
CA VAL A 49 -2.48 -7.90 -3.08
C VAL A 49 -3.31 -8.82 -2.19
N ARG A 50 -2.72 -9.90 -1.64
CA ARG A 50 -3.43 -10.79 -0.70
C ARG A 50 -3.91 -10.07 0.55
N TYR A 51 -3.10 -9.16 1.08
CA TYR A 51 -3.46 -8.37 2.24
C TYR A 51 -4.57 -7.36 1.94
N MET A 52 -4.55 -6.70 0.78
CA MET A 52 -5.60 -5.74 0.40
C MET A 52 -6.93 -6.41 0.04
N THR A 53 -6.90 -7.68 -0.40
CA THR A 53 -8.08 -8.42 -0.87
C THR A 53 -8.73 -9.26 0.23
N LYS A 54 -7.95 -9.72 1.21
CA LYS A 54 -8.48 -10.45 2.36
C LYS A 54 -8.82 -9.46 3.47
N GLY A 55 -10.02 -8.89 3.36
CA GLY A 55 -10.67 -8.16 4.43
C GLY A 55 -11.10 -9.07 5.56
#